data_AF-A0A916X0P6-F1
#
_entry.id   AF-A0A916X0P6-F1
#
_cell.length_a   1.000
_cell.length_b   1.000
_cell.length_c   1.000
_cell.angle_alpha   90.00
_cell.angle_beta   90.00
_cell.angle_gamma   90.00
#
_symmetry.space_group_name_H-M   'P 1'
#
loop_
_entity.id
_entity.type
_entity.pdbx_description
1 polymer ?
#
loop_
_entity_poly.entity_id
_entity_poly.type
_entity_poly.pdbx_seq_one_letter_code
_entity_poly.pdbx_strand_id
1 'polypeptide(L)'
;MPPLADGLLSPAERERAARLRHVADRTCSVTAAALVRLVVADWRGAGPVERADVARELSVDRTCSTCGAQHGPPRVSGGPHLSVTHTGVGADSLVVVAATAAGAVGVDAEAVTDLDFAALAPTVLAPEESAEDAPRSPQRWFAVWTRKEAVLKATGDGLRTPMSEVVLGDGASLVSYRGDRLPCVLRDLDIGPDTAAALAVLGASQVTARLMDARQLFG
;
A
#
# COMPACT_ATOMS: atom_id res chain seq x y z
N MET A 1 20.52 -0.02 -1.34
CA MET A 1 19.73 1.23 -1.53
C MET A 1 20.54 2.24 -2.29
N PRO A 2 19.91 3.11 -3.10
CA PRO A 2 20.59 4.28 -3.63
C PRO A 2 21.04 5.19 -2.47
N PRO A 3 22.27 5.73 -2.49
CA PRO A 3 22.77 6.70 -1.50
C PRO A 3 21.88 7.94 -1.33
N LEU A 4 21.03 8.23 -2.32
CA LEU A 4 20.13 9.38 -2.36
C LEU A 4 18.96 9.27 -1.37
N ALA A 5 18.55 8.07 -0.95
CA ALA A 5 17.33 7.91 -0.15
C ALA A 5 17.45 8.58 1.24
N ASP A 6 18.57 8.39 1.95
CA ASP A 6 18.76 8.96 3.29
C ASP A 6 18.76 10.49 3.31
N GLY A 7 19.27 11.10 2.23
CA GLY A 7 19.34 12.55 2.04
C GLY A 7 17.99 13.22 1.75
N LEU A 8 16.91 12.45 1.55
CA LEU A 8 15.56 12.96 1.29
C LEU A 8 14.67 13.01 2.52
N LEU A 9 14.97 12.20 3.55
CA LEU A 9 14.08 12.05 4.70
C LEU A 9 14.08 13.28 5.62
N SER A 10 12.98 13.52 6.33
CA SER A 10 12.99 14.44 7.48
C SER A 10 13.72 13.81 8.68
N PRO A 11 14.11 14.62 9.68
CA PRO A 11 14.63 14.10 10.95
C PRO A 11 13.69 13.07 11.60
N ALA A 12 12.39 13.34 11.62
CA ALA A 12 11.39 12.47 12.25
C ALA A 12 11.31 11.09 11.57
N GLU A 13 11.43 11.03 10.24
CA GLU A 13 11.41 9.75 9.52
C GLU A 13 12.69 8.95 9.67
N ARG A 14 13.86 9.63 9.70
CA ARG A 14 15.13 8.98 10.02
C ARG A 14 15.07 8.37 11.41
N GLU A 15 14.53 9.10 12.39
CA GLU A 15 14.41 8.65 13.76
C GLU A 15 13.42 7.48 13.88
N ARG A 16 12.29 7.52 13.17
CA ARG A 16 11.34 6.41 13.07
C ARG A 16 12.00 5.15 12.49
N ALA A 17 12.75 5.30 11.40
CA ALA A 17 13.47 4.18 10.80
C ALA A 17 14.51 3.62 11.78
N ALA A 18 15.29 4.47 12.45
CA ALA A 18 16.32 4.04 13.40
C ALA A 18 15.79 3.20 14.58
N ARG A 19 14.51 3.34 14.94
CA ARG A 19 13.86 2.54 16.01
C ARG A 19 13.56 1.09 15.60
N LEU A 20 13.55 0.76 14.31
CA LEU A 20 13.29 -0.60 13.85
C LEU A 20 14.49 -1.48 14.14
N ARG A 21 14.25 -2.67 14.72
CA ARG A 21 15.30 -3.59 15.15
C ARG A 21 16.04 -4.22 13.98
N HIS A 22 15.32 -4.63 12.94
CA HIS A 22 15.88 -5.37 11.81
C HIS A 22 16.35 -4.42 10.70
N VAL A 23 17.51 -4.70 10.11
CA VAL A 23 18.09 -3.90 9.00
C VAL A 23 17.17 -3.89 7.79
N ALA A 24 16.50 -5.01 7.50
CA ALA A 24 15.55 -5.12 6.39
C ALA A 24 14.38 -4.14 6.57
N ASP A 25 13.72 -4.15 7.72
CA ASP A 25 12.62 -3.22 8.04
C ASP A 25 13.08 -1.76 7.97
N ARG A 26 14.29 -1.45 8.45
CA ARG A 26 14.90 -0.11 8.33
C ARG A 26 15.01 0.31 6.88
N THR A 27 15.53 -0.59 6.04
CA THR A 27 15.74 -0.36 4.62
C THR A 27 14.42 -0.10 3.89
N CYS A 28 13.40 -0.94 4.12
CA CYS A 28 12.06 -0.75 3.56
C CYS A 28 11.42 0.55 4.04
N SER A 29 11.55 0.86 5.33
CA SER A 29 11.01 2.08 5.94
C SER A 29 11.62 3.36 5.36
N VAL A 30 12.94 3.38 5.15
CA VAL A 30 13.64 4.49 4.50
C VAL A 30 13.24 4.60 3.04
N THR A 31 13.26 3.49 2.30
CA THR A 31 12.89 3.45 0.88
C THR A 31 11.46 3.95 0.67
N ALA A 32 10.52 3.49 1.48
CA ALA A 32 9.13 3.93 1.47
C ALA A 32 8.98 5.43 1.77
N ALA A 33 9.69 5.96 2.76
CA ALA A 33 9.64 7.38 3.09
C ALA A 33 10.22 8.26 1.96
N ALA A 34 11.36 7.85 1.37
CA ALA A 34 11.94 8.54 0.23
C ALA A 34 11.02 8.49 -1.00
N LEU A 35 10.46 7.31 -1.31
CA LEU A 35 9.60 7.12 -2.48
C LEU A 35 8.31 7.92 -2.39
N VAL A 36 7.67 7.99 -1.22
CA VAL A 36 6.51 8.86 -1.00
C VAL A 36 6.83 10.32 -1.35
N ARG A 37 7.99 10.82 -0.90
CA ARG A 37 8.37 12.20 -1.20
C ARG A 37 8.61 12.43 -2.68
N LEU A 38 9.33 11.52 -3.33
CA LEU A 38 9.64 11.64 -4.76
C LEU A 38 8.38 11.56 -5.61
N VAL A 39 7.45 10.66 -5.29
CA VAL A 39 6.14 10.56 -5.96
C VAL A 39 5.36 11.85 -5.80
N VAL A 40 5.34 12.46 -4.62
CA VAL A 40 4.64 13.74 -4.41
C VAL A 40 5.34 14.91 -5.08
N ALA A 41 6.67 14.94 -5.12
CA ALA A 41 7.42 15.96 -5.84
C ALA A 41 7.13 15.87 -7.36
N ASP A 42 7.18 14.66 -7.92
CA ASP A 42 6.84 14.40 -9.33
C ASP A 42 5.37 14.75 -9.63
N TRP A 43 4.44 14.42 -8.72
CA TRP A 43 3.03 14.82 -8.80
C TRP A 43 2.85 16.34 -8.87
N ARG A 44 3.71 17.11 -8.18
CA ARG A 44 3.72 18.57 -8.22
C ARG A 44 4.39 19.13 -9.48
N GLY A 45 4.85 18.27 -10.39
CA GLY A 45 5.51 18.66 -11.64
C GLY A 45 7.00 18.95 -11.50
N ALA A 46 7.63 18.58 -10.38
CA ALA A 46 9.06 18.78 -10.19
C ALA A 46 9.86 17.89 -11.17
N GLY A 47 10.63 18.52 -12.04
CA GLY A 47 11.51 17.84 -12.99
C GLY A 47 12.70 17.17 -12.30
N PRO A 48 13.48 16.34 -13.03
CA PRO A 48 14.58 15.56 -12.44
C PRO A 48 15.62 16.37 -11.65
N VAL A 49 15.82 17.64 -12.00
CA VAL A 49 16.81 18.52 -11.37
C VAL A 49 16.31 19.02 -10.01
N GLU A 50 15.10 19.58 -9.91
CA GLU A 50 14.57 20.10 -8.65
C GLU A 50 13.87 19.05 -7.76
N ARG A 51 13.56 17.86 -8.28
CA ARG A 51 12.73 16.85 -7.59
C ARG A 51 13.25 16.51 -6.19
N ALA A 52 14.56 16.36 -6.03
CA ALA A 52 15.16 16.02 -4.75
C ALA A 52 15.00 17.14 -3.71
N ASP A 53 15.10 18.40 -4.13
CA ASP A 53 14.94 19.56 -3.24
C ASP A 53 13.48 19.74 -2.84
N VAL A 54 12.57 19.66 -3.81
CA VAL A 54 11.12 19.66 -3.54
C VAL A 54 10.76 18.53 -2.57
N ALA A 55 11.28 17.31 -2.80
CA ALA A 55 11.05 16.16 -1.94
C ALA A 55 11.51 16.40 -0.49
N ARG A 56 12.69 16.98 -0.28
CA ARG A 56 13.24 17.29 1.06
C ARG A 56 12.37 18.27 1.83
N GLU A 57 11.79 19.25 1.13
CA GLU A 57 10.95 20.29 1.73
C GLU A 57 9.52 19.82 2.04
N LEU A 58 9.11 18.64 1.56
CA LEU A 58 7.78 18.11 1.85
C LEU A 58 7.58 17.81 3.34
N SER A 59 6.53 18.40 3.89
CA SER A 59 5.93 17.98 5.16
C SER A 59 4.97 16.82 4.91
N VAL A 60 5.35 15.64 5.40
CA VAL A 60 4.55 14.41 5.32
C VAL A 60 3.94 14.13 6.71
N ASP A 61 2.64 14.30 6.83
CA ASP A 61 1.89 13.98 8.04
C ASP A 61 1.53 12.50 8.07
N ARG A 62 1.82 11.83 9.20
CA ARG A 62 1.42 10.44 9.47
C ARG A 62 0.61 10.32 10.75
N THR A 63 -0.09 11.37 11.15
CA THR A 63 -0.95 11.33 12.33
C THR A 63 -2.05 10.28 12.13
N CYS A 64 -2.12 9.30 13.01
CA CYS A 64 -3.21 8.33 13.06
C CYS A 64 -4.48 9.05 13.52
N SER A 65 -5.56 8.94 12.75
CA SER A 65 -6.86 9.56 13.07
C SER A 65 -7.50 9.01 14.35
N THR A 66 -7.05 7.85 14.84
CA THR A 66 -7.61 7.20 16.02
C THR A 66 -6.84 7.51 17.31
N CYS A 67 -5.50 7.43 17.28
CA CYS A 67 -4.68 7.57 18.50
C CYS A 67 -3.74 8.79 18.48
N GLY A 68 -3.66 9.53 17.38
CA GLY A 68 -2.80 10.70 17.23
C GLY A 68 -1.29 10.41 17.05
N ALA A 69 -0.86 9.16 17.17
CA ALA A 69 0.55 8.80 16.97
C ALA A 69 0.97 8.79 15.48
N GLN A 70 2.27 8.82 15.21
CA GLN A 70 2.85 8.97 13.86
C GLN A 70 2.97 7.65 13.08
N HIS A 71 1.84 6.95 12.90
CA HIS A 71 1.76 5.69 12.17
C HIS A 71 0.51 5.57 11.25
N GLY A 72 -0.18 6.67 11.02
CA GLY A 72 -1.25 6.76 10.03
C GLY A 72 -0.74 6.71 8.59
N PRO A 73 -1.66 6.64 7.61
CA PRO A 73 -1.29 6.75 6.19
C PRO A 73 -0.62 8.10 5.93
N PRO A 74 0.37 8.17 5.03
CA PRO A 74 1.04 9.42 4.70
C PRO A 74 0.07 10.41 4.04
N ARG A 75 0.14 11.67 4.44
CA ARG A 75 -0.64 12.76 3.87
C ARG A 75 0.26 13.96 3.62
N VAL A 76 0.06 14.61 2.48
CA VAL A 76 0.72 15.87 2.16
C VAL A 76 -0.35 16.90 1.83
N SER A 77 -0.29 18.07 2.47
CA SER A 77 -1.25 19.15 2.21
C SER A 77 -1.23 19.57 0.74
N GLY A 78 -2.41 19.64 0.12
CA GLY A 78 -2.57 19.90 -1.32
C GLY A 78 -1.95 18.83 -2.24
N GLY A 79 -1.58 17.67 -1.69
CA GLY A 79 -1.03 16.53 -2.43
C GLY A 79 -2.10 15.50 -2.79
N PRO A 80 -1.71 14.41 -3.48
CA PRO A 80 -2.61 13.31 -3.77
C PRO A 80 -2.97 12.51 -2.51
N HIS A 81 -4.02 11.69 -2.60
CA HIS A 81 -4.20 10.57 -1.68
C HIS A 81 -3.08 9.55 -1.90
N LEU A 82 -2.53 9.04 -0.81
CA LEU A 82 -1.35 8.18 -0.82
C LEU A 82 -1.62 6.89 -0.07
N SER A 83 -1.07 5.79 -0.60
CA SER A 83 -0.97 4.53 0.11
C SER A 83 0.38 3.90 -0.15
N VAL A 84 0.88 3.14 0.82
CA VAL A 84 2.21 2.54 0.76
C VAL A 84 2.13 1.13 1.29
N THR A 85 2.81 0.22 0.59
CA THR A 85 3.05 -1.13 1.07
C THR A 85 4.48 -1.55 0.78
N HIS A 86 4.97 -2.54 1.49
CA HIS A 86 6.23 -3.21 1.20
C HIS A 86 6.10 -4.68 1.54
N THR A 87 6.79 -5.52 0.77
CA THR A 87 6.80 -6.97 0.95
C THR A 87 8.18 -7.54 0.57
N GLY A 88 8.38 -8.82 0.82
CA GLY A 88 9.65 -9.51 0.60
C GLY A 88 10.72 -9.16 1.65
N VAL A 89 11.81 -9.92 1.64
CA VAL A 89 12.89 -9.80 2.63
C VAL A 89 14.24 -9.70 1.92
N GLY A 90 15.07 -8.74 2.36
CA GLY A 90 16.45 -8.62 1.87
C GLY A 90 16.52 -8.05 0.45
N ALA A 91 17.13 -8.79 -0.47
CA ALA A 91 17.35 -8.34 -1.85
C ALA A 91 16.05 -8.30 -2.68
N ASP A 92 15.07 -9.11 -2.30
CA ASP A 92 13.78 -9.24 -2.99
C ASP A 92 12.70 -8.32 -2.39
N SER A 93 13.09 -7.40 -1.51
CA SER A 93 12.16 -6.44 -0.93
C SER A 93 11.64 -5.47 -1.98
N LEU A 94 10.31 -5.35 -2.03
CA LEU A 94 9.59 -4.46 -2.91
C LEU A 94 8.88 -3.38 -2.09
N VAL A 95 8.88 -2.15 -2.59
CA VAL A 95 8.08 -1.04 -2.04
C VAL A 95 7.17 -0.52 -3.14
N VAL A 96 5.88 -0.38 -2.85
CA VAL A 96 4.89 0.18 -3.78
C VAL A 96 4.24 1.39 -3.13
N VAL A 97 4.15 2.49 -3.88
CA VAL A 97 3.43 3.71 -3.50
C VAL A 97 2.35 3.97 -4.52
N ALA A 98 1.11 4.08 -4.08
CA ALA A 98 0.00 4.55 -4.88
C ALA A 98 -0.27 6.03 -4.60
N ALA A 99 -0.52 6.80 -5.66
CA ALA A 99 -0.88 8.21 -5.58
C ALA A 99 -2.04 8.52 -6.54
N THR A 100 -3.07 9.23 -6.07
CA THR A 100 -4.21 9.62 -6.92
C THR A 100 -4.95 10.82 -6.37
N ALA A 101 -5.62 11.57 -7.24
CA ALA A 101 -6.60 12.60 -6.87
C ALA A 101 -8.05 12.08 -6.89
N ALA A 102 -8.28 10.83 -7.32
CA ALA A 102 -9.63 10.29 -7.54
C ALA A 102 -10.38 9.97 -6.24
N GLY A 103 -9.69 9.79 -5.12
CA GLY A 103 -10.28 9.47 -3.83
C GLY A 103 -9.30 8.76 -2.92
N ALA A 104 -9.77 8.39 -1.72
CA ALA A 104 -8.98 7.62 -0.76
C ALA A 104 -8.49 6.32 -1.41
N VAL A 105 -7.20 6.03 -1.26
CA VAL A 105 -6.52 4.95 -1.97
C VAL A 105 -5.85 4.00 -0.99
N GLY A 106 -5.86 2.73 -1.33
CA GLY A 106 -5.13 1.68 -0.64
C GLY A 106 -4.37 0.83 -1.66
N VAL A 107 -3.12 0.51 -1.35
CA VAL A 107 -2.33 -0.44 -2.13
C VAL A 107 -1.78 -1.50 -1.20
N ASP A 108 -1.86 -2.74 -1.65
CA ASP A 108 -1.24 -3.87 -0.98
C ASP A 108 -0.53 -4.78 -1.98
N ALA A 109 0.54 -5.41 -1.53
CA ALA A 109 1.38 -6.29 -2.33
C ALA A 109 2.03 -7.29 -1.40
N GLU A 110 2.01 -8.56 -1.77
CA GLU A 110 2.58 -9.65 -0.98
C GLU A 110 3.34 -10.64 -1.87
N ALA A 111 4.53 -11.01 -1.41
CA ALA A 111 5.31 -12.09 -2.00
C ALA A 111 4.55 -13.41 -1.87
N VAL A 112 4.33 -14.09 -2.99
CA VAL A 112 3.61 -15.36 -3.03
C VAL A 112 4.50 -16.45 -2.45
N THR A 113 4.05 -17.07 -1.38
CA THR A 113 4.77 -18.15 -0.68
C THR A 113 3.84 -19.34 -0.42
N ASP A 114 4.42 -20.51 -0.19
CA ASP A 114 3.65 -21.68 0.24
C ASP A 114 3.32 -21.53 1.74
N LEU A 115 2.11 -21.05 2.03
CA LEU A 115 1.55 -20.96 3.38
C LEU A 115 0.39 -21.93 3.56
N ASP A 116 0.14 -22.33 4.81
CA ASP A 116 -1.07 -23.07 5.17
C ASP A 116 -2.28 -22.12 5.19
N PHE A 117 -2.91 -21.97 4.02
CA PHE A 117 -4.07 -21.10 3.84
C PHE A 117 -5.28 -21.51 4.64
N ALA A 118 -5.43 -22.81 4.94
CA ALA A 118 -6.58 -23.33 5.66
C ALA A 118 -6.65 -22.78 7.09
N ALA A 119 -5.50 -22.59 7.74
CA ALA A 119 -5.41 -22.02 9.07
C ALA A 119 -5.80 -20.54 9.14
N LEU A 120 -5.56 -19.78 8.06
CA LEU A 120 -5.86 -18.34 8.00
C LEU A 120 -7.28 -18.05 7.49
N ALA A 121 -7.90 -18.99 6.78
CA ALA A 121 -9.23 -18.85 6.19
C ALA A 121 -10.31 -18.26 7.10
N PRO A 122 -10.48 -18.70 8.35
CA PRO A 122 -11.52 -18.16 9.24
C PRO A 122 -11.34 -16.69 9.60
N THR A 123 -10.13 -16.15 9.46
CA THR A 123 -9.82 -14.75 9.79
C THR A 123 -9.81 -13.83 8.57
N VAL A 124 -9.64 -14.41 7.38
CA VAL A 124 -9.51 -13.68 6.12
C VAL A 124 -10.81 -13.67 5.34
N LEU A 125 -11.47 -14.83 5.22
CA LEU A 125 -12.66 -14.99 4.41
C LEU A 125 -13.91 -14.51 5.15
N ALA A 126 -14.80 -13.84 4.43
CA ALA A 126 -16.13 -13.53 4.90
C ALA A 126 -16.96 -14.83 5.01
N PRO A 127 -17.99 -14.90 5.87
CA PRO A 127 -18.83 -16.10 5.99
C PRO A 127 -19.45 -16.57 4.67
N GLU A 128 -19.75 -15.63 3.76
CA GLU A 128 -20.30 -15.87 2.44
C GLU A 128 -19.24 -16.34 1.42
N GLU A 129 -17.96 -16.16 1.72
CA GLU A 129 -16.82 -16.68 0.96
C GLU A 129 -16.46 -18.07 1.51
N SER A 130 -16.98 -19.13 0.90
CA SER A 130 -16.78 -20.49 1.42
C SER A 130 -15.29 -20.87 1.49
N ALA A 131 -14.90 -21.50 2.61
CA ALA A 131 -13.56 -22.08 2.75
C ALA A 131 -13.32 -23.27 1.80
N GLU A 132 -14.37 -23.94 1.32
CA GLU A 132 -14.26 -24.99 0.30
C GLU A 132 -14.01 -24.42 -1.10
N ASP A 133 -14.45 -23.18 -1.29
CA ASP A 133 -14.17 -22.31 -2.44
C ASP A 133 -12.91 -21.47 -2.23
N ALA A 134 -12.25 -21.62 -1.07
CA ALA A 134 -11.02 -20.91 -0.77
C ALA A 134 -10.02 -21.13 -1.91
N PRO A 135 -9.26 -20.09 -2.27
CA PRO A 135 -8.19 -20.19 -3.23
C PRO A 135 -7.30 -21.42 -3.04
N ARG A 136 -7.39 -22.38 -3.96
CA ARG A 136 -6.58 -23.61 -3.92
C ARG A 136 -5.13 -23.43 -4.38
N SER A 137 -4.76 -22.21 -4.77
CA SER A 137 -3.38 -21.87 -5.11
C SER A 137 -2.89 -20.66 -4.31
N PRO A 138 -1.61 -20.61 -3.94
CA PRO A 138 -1.00 -19.46 -3.29
C PRO A 138 -1.32 -18.12 -3.96
N GLN A 139 -1.23 -18.08 -5.28
CA GLN A 139 -1.47 -16.85 -6.06
C GLN A 139 -2.88 -16.30 -5.86
N ARG A 140 -3.89 -17.19 -5.90
CA ARG A 140 -5.28 -16.78 -5.69
C ARG A 140 -5.53 -16.38 -4.24
N TRP A 141 -4.85 -17.03 -3.29
CA TRP A 141 -4.95 -16.69 -1.87
C TRP A 141 -4.42 -15.29 -1.60
N PHE A 142 -3.19 -15.01 -2.03
CA PHE A 142 -2.60 -13.70 -1.88
C PHE A 142 -3.32 -12.62 -2.70
N ALA A 143 -4.00 -12.98 -3.80
CA ALA A 143 -4.90 -12.05 -4.49
C ALA A 143 -6.10 -11.65 -3.62
N VAL A 144 -6.74 -12.60 -2.91
CA VAL A 144 -7.83 -12.28 -1.97
C VAL A 144 -7.31 -11.42 -0.81
N TRP A 145 -6.18 -11.83 -0.21
CA TRP A 145 -5.54 -11.08 0.87
C TRP A 145 -5.25 -9.63 0.47
N THR A 146 -4.51 -9.44 -0.63
CA THR A 146 -4.06 -8.11 -1.05
C THR A 146 -5.23 -7.23 -1.45
N ARG A 147 -6.29 -7.78 -2.06
CA ARG A 147 -7.53 -7.04 -2.33
C ARG A 147 -8.19 -6.53 -1.06
N LYS A 148 -8.32 -7.38 -0.04
CA LYS A 148 -8.94 -7.00 1.23
C LYS A 148 -8.10 -5.96 1.97
N GLU A 149 -6.78 -6.16 2.06
CA GLU A 149 -5.85 -5.18 2.64
C GLU A 149 -5.86 -3.85 1.88
N ALA A 150 -5.92 -3.86 0.55
CA ALA A 150 -6.04 -2.64 -0.24
C ALA A 150 -7.32 -1.87 0.14
N VAL A 151 -8.46 -2.54 0.29
CA VAL A 151 -9.71 -1.90 0.76
C VAL A 151 -9.53 -1.35 2.18
N LEU A 152 -8.98 -2.12 3.13
CA LEU A 152 -8.75 -1.70 4.51
C LEU A 152 -7.79 -0.49 4.63
N LYS A 153 -6.78 -0.43 3.76
CA LYS A 153 -5.88 0.71 3.65
C LYS A 153 -6.58 1.93 3.08
N ALA A 154 -7.44 1.74 2.09
CA ALA A 154 -8.20 2.83 1.47
C ALA A 154 -9.23 3.46 2.43
N THR A 155 -9.87 2.64 3.28
CA THR A 155 -10.80 3.14 4.33
C THR A 155 -10.06 3.82 5.50
N GLY A 156 -8.77 3.54 5.67
CA GLY A 156 -7.99 4.00 6.82
C GLY A 156 -8.29 3.24 8.11
N ASP A 157 -9.02 2.13 8.02
CA ASP A 157 -9.32 1.28 9.17
C ASP A 157 -8.18 0.34 9.54
N GLY A 158 -7.41 -0.10 8.55
CA GLY A 158 -6.32 -1.06 8.75
C GLY A 158 -6.79 -2.32 9.48
N LEU A 159 -5.94 -2.85 10.36
CA LEU A 159 -6.20 -4.08 11.13
C LEU A 159 -7.33 -3.97 12.18
N ARG A 160 -7.98 -2.81 12.30
CA ARG A 160 -9.10 -2.64 13.25
C ARG A 160 -10.39 -3.28 12.76
N THR A 161 -10.50 -3.45 11.45
CA THR A 161 -11.59 -4.19 10.84
C THR A 161 -11.08 -5.58 10.46
N PRO A 162 -11.75 -6.65 10.90
CA PRO A 162 -11.45 -7.99 10.41
C PRO A 162 -11.55 -8.04 8.88
N MET A 163 -10.65 -8.79 8.23
CA MET A 163 -10.73 -9.01 6.77
C MET A 163 -12.04 -9.69 6.35
N SER A 164 -12.64 -10.49 7.25
CA SER A 164 -13.94 -11.11 7.04
C SER A 164 -15.10 -10.11 6.88
N GLU A 165 -14.92 -8.83 7.26
CA GLU A 165 -15.90 -7.75 7.02
C GLU A 165 -15.73 -7.07 5.65
N VAL A 166 -14.72 -7.47 4.88
CA VAL A 166 -14.52 -7.06 3.49
C VAL A 166 -14.99 -8.20 2.60
N VAL A 167 -16.18 -8.07 2.00
CA VAL A 167 -16.76 -9.13 1.16
C VAL A 167 -16.42 -8.85 -0.29
N LEU A 168 -15.64 -9.73 -0.91
CA LEU A 168 -15.29 -9.63 -2.32
C LEU A 168 -16.34 -10.33 -3.18
N GLY A 169 -16.47 -9.86 -4.42
CA GLY A 169 -17.24 -10.56 -5.46
C GLY A 169 -16.32 -11.34 -6.39
N ASP A 170 -16.86 -11.71 -7.55
CA ASP A 170 -16.06 -12.32 -8.60
C ASP A 170 -14.94 -11.38 -9.07
N GLY A 171 -13.73 -11.92 -9.18
CA GLY A 171 -12.54 -11.17 -9.59
C GLY A 171 -12.16 -10.06 -8.60
N ALA A 172 -11.66 -8.93 -9.12
CA ALA A 172 -11.30 -7.77 -8.32
C ALA A 172 -12.51 -6.84 -8.13
N SER A 173 -13.49 -7.28 -7.34
CA SER A 173 -14.69 -6.48 -7.02
C SER A 173 -15.01 -6.51 -5.52
N LEU A 174 -15.54 -5.40 -5.00
CA LEU A 174 -16.00 -5.28 -3.63
C LEU A 174 -17.54 -5.34 -3.60
N VAL A 175 -18.11 -6.28 -2.85
CA VAL A 175 -19.55 -6.41 -2.65
C VAL A 175 -20.01 -5.53 -1.51
N SER A 176 -19.38 -5.67 -0.34
CA SER A 176 -19.70 -4.88 0.85
C SER A 176 -18.49 -4.69 1.76
N TYR A 177 -18.59 -3.66 2.60
CA TYR A 177 -17.67 -3.37 3.68
C TYR A 177 -18.46 -3.17 4.96
N ARG A 178 -18.27 -4.04 5.95
CA ARG A 178 -19.04 -4.07 7.20
C ARG A 178 -20.56 -4.15 6.97
N GLY A 179 -20.96 -4.95 5.98
CA GLY A 179 -22.36 -5.12 5.56
C GLY A 179 -22.93 -4.00 4.68
N ASP A 180 -22.23 -2.87 4.52
CA ASP A 180 -22.69 -1.75 3.72
C ASP A 180 -22.06 -1.71 2.33
N ARG A 181 -22.79 -1.17 1.35
CA ARG A 181 -22.23 -0.91 0.03
C ARG A 181 -21.22 0.23 0.10
N LEU A 182 -19.99 -0.04 -0.32
CA LEU A 182 -18.93 0.95 -0.42
C LEU A 182 -18.48 1.10 -1.89
N PRO A 183 -18.73 2.25 -2.55
CA PRO A 183 -18.23 2.49 -3.89
C PRO A 183 -16.70 2.42 -3.92
N CYS A 184 -16.17 1.41 -4.63
CA CYS A 184 -14.75 1.12 -4.70
C CYS A 184 -14.39 0.61 -6.09
N VAL A 185 -13.36 1.20 -6.69
CA VAL A 185 -12.65 0.58 -7.82
C VAL A 185 -11.54 -0.27 -7.23
N LEU A 186 -11.66 -1.58 -7.39
CA LEU A 186 -10.66 -2.56 -6.99
C LEU A 186 -9.99 -3.14 -8.24
N ARG A 187 -8.66 -3.27 -8.22
CA ARG A 187 -7.88 -3.81 -9.34
C ARG A 187 -6.71 -4.63 -8.83
N ASP A 188 -6.43 -5.74 -9.49
CA ASP A 188 -5.14 -6.41 -9.37
C ASP A 188 -4.07 -5.63 -10.13
N LEU A 189 -2.84 -5.64 -9.63
CA LEU A 189 -1.68 -5.03 -10.24
C LEU A 189 -0.71 -6.12 -10.70
N ASP A 190 -0.25 -6.02 -11.95
CA ASP A 190 0.79 -6.90 -12.48
C ASP A 190 2.18 -6.38 -12.12
N ILE A 191 2.73 -6.89 -11.02
CA ILE A 191 4.07 -6.54 -10.52
C ILE A 191 5.10 -7.64 -10.83
N GLY A 192 4.63 -8.80 -11.30
CA GLY A 192 5.44 -9.98 -11.57
C GLY A 192 4.79 -11.26 -11.04
N PRO A 193 5.29 -12.43 -11.46
CA PRO A 193 4.63 -13.72 -11.19
C PRO A 193 4.67 -14.14 -9.72
N ASP A 194 5.64 -13.64 -8.95
CA ASP A 194 5.89 -14.04 -7.56
C ASP A 194 5.32 -13.05 -6.54
N THR A 195 4.48 -12.11 -6.99
CA THR A 195 3.89 -11.08 -6.13
C THR A 195 2.43 -10.88 -6.50
N ALA A 196 1.53 -11.10 -5.54
CA ALA A 196 0.15 -10.64 -5.69
C ALA A 196 0.09 -9.17 -5.25
N ALA A 197 -0.68 -8.35 -5.94
CA ALA A 197 -0.86 -6.96 -5.54
C ALA A 197 -2.22 -6.43 -5.98
N ALA A 198 -2.77 -5.53 -5.18
CA ALA A 198 -4.06 -4.91 -5.46
C ALA A 198 -4.08 -3.42 -5.10
N LEU A 199 -4.94 -2.69 -5.79
CA LEU A 199 -5.23 -1.29 -5.61
C LEU A 199 -6.72 -1.10 -5.39
N ALA A 200 -7.09 -0.37 -4.34
CA ALA A 200 -8.45 0.06 -4.07
C ALA A 200 -8.52 1.59 -4.09
N VAL A 201 -9.52 2.15 -4.76
CA VAL A 201 -9.82 3.59 -4.76
C VAL A 201 -11.30 3.80 -4.44
N LEU A 202 -11.57 4.47 -3.33
CA LEU A 202 -12.93 4.73 -2.85
C LEU A 202 -13.55 5.93 -3.56
N GLY A 203 -14.87 5.87 -3.77
CA GLY A 203 -15.67 6.98 -4.31
C GLY A 203 -15.52 7.23 -5.81
N ALA A 204 -14.54 6.60 -6.48
CA ALA A 204 -14.38 6.65 -7.92
C ALA A 204 -15.31 5.65 -8.62
N SER A 205 -15.82 6.00 -9.81
CA SER A 205 -16.56 5.08 -10.68
C SER A 205 -15.64 4.32 -11.62
N GLN A 206 -14.53 4.93 -12.05
CA GLN A 206 -13.50 4.32 -12.88
C GLN A 206 -12.12 4.93 -12.55
N VAL A 207 -11.10 4.09 -12.54
CA VAL A 207 -9.69 4.50 -12.39
C VAL A 207 -8.85 3.73 -13.40
N THR A 208 -7.90 4.42 -14.04
CA THR A 208 -6.82 3.79 -14.82
C THR A 208 -5.57 3.79 -13.96
N ALA A 209 -5.05 2.61 -13.64
CA ALA A 209 -3.78 2.47 -12.93
C ALA A 209 -2.62 2.46 -13.94
N ARG A 210 -1.54 3.18 -13.63
CA ARG A 210 -0.27 3.12 -14.36
C ARG A 210 0.81 2.66 -13.40
N LEU A 211 1.46 1.56 -13.72
CA LEU A 211 2.61 1.05 -12.97
C LEU A 211 3.88 1.69 -13.54
N MET A 212 4.73 2.20 -12.66
CA MET A 212 5.99 2.84 -13.02
C MET A 212 7.10 2.30 -12.15
N ASP A 213 8.27 2.12 -12.76
CA ASP A 213 9.47 1.75 -12.02
C ASP A 213 9.97 2.96 -11.23
N ALA A 214 9.94 2.85 -9.91
CA ALA A 214 10.36 3.89 -8.99
C ALA A 214 11.81 4.35 -9.22
N ARG A 215 12.68 3.52 -9.81
CA ARG A 215 14.08 3.88 -10.12
C ARG A 215 14.16 5.15 -10.97
N GLN A 216 13.18 5.40 -11.82
CA GLN A 216 13.09 6.60 -12.68
C GLN A 216 12.94 7.91 -11.88
N LEU A 217 12.52 7.83 -10.61
CA LEU A 217 12.34 8.99 -9.75
C LEU A 217 13.60 9.38 -8.97
N PHE A 218 14.58 8.47 -8.85
CA PHE A 218 15.81 8.70 -8.10
C PHE A 218 16.91 9.41 -8.91
N GLY A 219 16.67 9.69 -10.20
CA GLY A 219 17.63 10.32 -11.11
C GLY A 219 17.79 9.50 -12.38
#